data_AF-A0A967LQA5-F1
#
_entry.id   AF-A0A967LQA5-F1
#
_cell.length_a   1.000
_cell.length_b   1.000
_cell.length_c   1.000
_cell.angle_alpha   90.00
_cell.angle_beta   90.00
_cell.angle_gamma   90.00
#
_symmetry.space_group_name_H-M   'P 1'
#
loop_
_entity.id
_entity.type
_entity.pdbx_description
1 polymer ?
#
loop_
_entity_poly.entity_id
_entity_poly.type
_entity_poly.pdbx_seq_one_letter_code
_entity_poly.pdbx_strand_id
1 'polypeptide(L)'
;MKLLVPTNWDPDLILPLSRLDAEVQIYGVLPTSMIGSGGRGTDNIHMVENQAEEYIERAHSAGLKFDYILNAPSMGNMEWNEDTHRELLEQIRWISSIGVDSVTVSIPYLIELIKRQFPQLEVRVSTIAHVNSVARAKLFESLGADSITLDINVNRDFTLLKAIRSAVNCELTVLLNNLCLYQCPYEYYHHDSLGHASQSYNPLNGYYEDYCVLRCTLDRLWDISQAIKCRWVRPEDIHVYEDIGIDMFKTSGRSMPTERILHAARAYSSRHYQGDLYDILNVI
;
A
#
# COMPACT_ATOMS: atom_id res chain seq x y z
N MET A 1 -18.05 4.56 2.41
CA MET A 1 -16.60 4.72 2.25
C MET A 1 -15.91 3.42 2.61
N LYS A 2 -14.92 3.00 1.80
CA LYS A 2 -14.03 1.89 2.13
C LYS A 2 -12.64 2.41 2.50
N LEU A 3 -12.03 1.88 3.55
CA LEU A 3 -10.68 2.22 3.99
C LEU A 3 -9.74 1.03 3.89
N LEU A 4 -8.55 1.27 3.36
CA LEU A 4 -7.43 0.32 3.37
C LEU A 4 -6.38 0.81 4.39
N VAL A 5 -6.32 0.14 5.55
CA VAL A 5 -5.58 0.58 6.73
C VAL A 5 -4.37 -0.33 6.98
N PRO A 6 -3.18 0.20 7.29
CA PRO A 6 -2.01 -0.63 7.52
C PRO A 6 -2.14 -1.42 8.83
N THR A 7 -1.47 -2.57 8.88
CA THR A 7 -1.15 -3.22 10.16
C THR A 7 0.34 -3.13 10.47
N ASN A 8 0.63 -2.88 11.75
CA ASN A 8 1.93 -3.13 12.39
C ASN A 8 1.93 -4.50 13.09
N TRP A 9 1.01 -5.39 12.71
CA TRP A 9 0.79 -6.71 13.28
C TRP A 9 0.33 -6.76 14.75
N ASP A 10 -0.02 -5.62 15.35
CA ASP A 10 -0.59 -5.58 16.70
C ASP A 10 -2.07 -6.02 16.66
N PRO A 11 -2.46 -7.10 17.35
CA PRO A 11 -3.86 -7.53 17.37
C PRO A 11 -4.82 -6.52 18.01
N ASP A 12 -4.31 -5.55 18.78
CA ASP A 12 -5.11 -4.46 19.35
C ASP A 12 -5.63 -3.49 18.27
N LEU A 13 -5.16 -3.59 17.01
CA LEU A 13 -5.76 -2.91 15.86
C LEU A 13 -7.12 -3.48 15.47
N ILE A 14 -7.33 -4.80 15.60
CA ILE A 14 -8.42 -5.50 14.92
C ILE A 14 -9.79 -5.03 15.42
N LEU A 15 -10.04 -5.09 16.73
CA LEU A 15 -11.34 -4.77 17.29
C LEU A 15 -11.71 -3.28 17.15
N PRO A 16 -10.80 -2.32 17.35
CA PRO A 16 -11.11 -0.92 17.07
C PRO A 16 -11.39 -0.63 15.60
N LEU A 17 -10.68 -1.26 14.66
CA LEU A 17 -10.89 -1.07 13.23
C LEU A 17 -12.23 -1.65 12.76
N SER A 18 -12.64 -2.82 13.28
CA SER A 18 -13.93 -3.42 12.93
C SER A 18 -15.15 -2.64 13.45
N ARG A 19 -14.95 -1.69 14.36
CA ARG A 19 -15.98 -0.83 14.93
C ARG A 19 -16.07 0.55 14.28
N LEU A 20 -15.25 0.82 13.27
CA LEU A 20 -15.34 2.07 12.51
C LEU A 20 -16.60 2.05 11.63
N ASP A 21 -17.15 3.24 11.35
CA ASP A 21 -18.31 3.39 10.47
C ASP A 21 -17.98 3.07 9.00
N ALA A 22 -16.70 3.18 8.63
CA ALA A 22 -16.20 2.80 7.32
C ALA A 22 -16.03 1.28 7.18
N GLU A 23 -16.21 0.75 5.97
CA GLU A 23 -15.82 -0.62 5.66
C GLU A 23 -14.28 -0.68 5.61
N VAL A 24 -13.65 -1.43 6.53
CA VAL A 24 -12.19 -1.47 6.66
C VAL A 24 -11.63 -2.79 6.11
N GLN A 25 -10.60 -2.67 5.29
CA GLN A 25 -9.67 -3.73 4.95
C GLN A 25 -8.30 -3.41 5.58
N ILE A 26 -7.66 -4.42 6.17
CA ILE A 26 -6.31 -4.30 6.73
C ILE A 26 -5.30 -4.73 5.67
N TYR A 27 -4.13 -4.09 5.60
CA TYR A 27 -3.03 -4.54 4.75
C TYR A 27 -1.69 -4.67 5.49
N GLY A 28 -0.93 -5.71 5.14
CA GLY A 28 0.32 -6.05 5.81
C GLY A 28 1.25 -6.92 4.96
N VAL A 29 2.46 -7.13 5.45
CA VAL A 29 3.45 -8.03 4.87
C VAL A 29 4.42 -8.50 5.95
N LEU A 30 4.91 -9.72 5.82
CA LEU A 30 6.04 -10.18 6.63
C LEU A 30 7.28 -9.31 6.39
N PRO A 31 8.20 -9.21 7.38
CA PRO A 31 9.39 -8.36 7.26
C PRO A 31 10.25 -8.67 6.03
N THR A 32 10.32 -9.94 5.64
CA THR A 32 11.04 -10.42 4.46
C THR A 32 10.14 -11.33 3.62
N SER A 33 10.33 -11.30 2.30
CA SER A 33 9.58 -12.15 1.35
C SER A 33 10.37 -12.34 0.05
N MET A 34 9.88 -13.16 -0.87
CA MET A 34 10.55 -13.34 -2.18
C MET A 34 10.40 -12.11 -3.07
N ILE A 35 9.21 -11.51 -3.08
CA ILE A 35 8.97 -10.32 -3.90
C ILE A 35 9.52 -9.06 -3.22
N GLY A 36 9.41 -8.98 -1.89
CA GLY A 36 9.71 -7.78 -1.13
C GLY A 36 8.56 -6.76 -1.14
N SER A 37 8.79 -5.67 -0.41
CA SER A 37 7.84 -4.59 -0.20
C SER A 37 8.55 -3.24 -0.35
N GLY A 38 8.07 -2.41 -1.28
CA GLY A 38 8.64 -1.09 -1.57
C GLY A 38 8.27 0.00 -0.56
N GLY A 39 7.95 -0.36 0.69
CA GLY A 39 7.62 0.59 1.76
C GLY A 39 8.08 0.06 3.10
N ARG A 40 8.31 0.93 4.08
CA ARG A 40 8.85 0.51 5.38
C ARG A 40 7.84 -0.33 6.16
N GLY A 41 8.35 -1.37 6.81
CA GLY A 41 7.67 -2.09 7.89
C GLY A 41 7.99 -1.44 9.24
N THR A 42 7.40 -1.95 10.32
CA THR A 42 7.80 -1.55 11.68
C THR A 42 9.14 -2.16 12.04
N ASP A 43 10.03 -1.36 12.63
CA ASP A 43 11.33 -1.83 13.10
C ASP A 43 11.16 -2.87 14.23
N ASN A 44 12.00 -3.90 14.26
CA ASN A 44 12.01 -4.96 15.29
C ASN A 44 10.75 -5.84 15.36
N ILE A 45 9.91 -5.87 14.32
CA ILE A 45 8.87 -6.90 14.22
C ILE A 45 9.51 -8.22 13.79
N HIS A 46 9.37 -9.23 14.64
CA HIS A 46 9.69 -10.62 14.34
C HIS A 46 8.38 -11.38 14.08
N MET A 47 7.73 -11.06 12.96
CA MET A 47 6.52 -11.76 12.52
C MET A 47 6.92 -12.92 11.60
N VAL A 48 6.33 -14.09 11.85
CA VAL A 48 6.52 -15.32 11.04
C VAL A 48 5.18 -15.84 10.53
N GLU A 49 5.20 -16.78 9.60
CA GLU A 49 4.02 -17.27 8.87
C GLU A 49 2.85 -17.70 9.77
N ASN A 50 3.10 -18.55 10.77
CA ASN A 50 2.05 -19.05 11.68
C ASN A 50 1.40 -17.95 12.54
N GLN A 51 2.16 -16.90 12.89
CA GLN A 51 1.63 -15.76 13.62
C GLN A 51 0.83 -14.83 12.70
N ALA A 52 1.25 -14.68 11.44
CA ALA A 52 0.50 -13.94 10.43
C ALA A 52 -0.83 -14.66 10.10
N GLU A 53 -0.82 -15.98 10.01
CA GLU A 53 -2.02 -16.82 9.89
C GLU A 53 -3.01 -16.54 11.01
N GLU A 54 -2.58 -16.65 12.27
CA GLU A 54 -3.43 -16.39 13.43
C GLU A 54 -3.98 -14.95 13.41
N TYR A 55 -3.15 -13.97 13.03
CA TYR A 55 -3.59 -12.58 12.91
C TYR A 55 -4.69 -12.41 11.87
N ILE A 56 -4.52 -13.02 10.69
CA ILE A 56 -5.47 -12.94 9.57
C ILE A 56 -6.79 -13.62 9.96
N GLU A 57 -6.74 -14.80 10.56
CA GLU A 57 -7.93 -15.49 11.07
C GLU A 57 -8.71 -14.63 12.09
N ARG A 58 -7.99 -13.95 12.98
CA ARG A 58 -8.60 -13.02 13.95
C ARG A 58 -9.20 -11.80 13.28
N ALA A 59 -8.56 -11.26 12.24
CA ALA A 59 -9.10 -10.15 11.46
C ALA A 59 -10.40 -10.55 10.75
N HIS A 60 -10.41 -11.71 10.09
CA HIS A 60 -11.62 -12.26 9.44
C HIS A 60 -12.73 -12.54 10.45
N SER A 61 -12.40 -13.09 11.61
CA SER A 61 -13.38 -13.34 12.70
C SER A 61 -14.03 -12.04 13.22
N ALA A 62 -13.35 -10.90 13.08
CA ALA A 62 -13.87 -9.58 13.39
C ALA A 62 -14.60 -8.92 12.20
N GLY A 63 -14.72 -9.60 11.06
CA GLY A 63 -15.38 -9.10 9.84
C GLY A 63 -14.49 -8.20 8.97
N LEU A 64 -13.18 -8.19 9.19
CA LEU A 64 -12.23 -7.42 8.39
C LEU A 64 -11.60 -8.29 7.31
N LYS A 65 -11.44 -7.72 6.11
CA LYS A 65 -10.65 -8.34 5.03
C LYS A 65 -9.16 -8.06 5.19
N PHE A 66 -8.32 -8.88 4.56
CA PHE A 66 -6.87 -8.72 4.56
C PHE A 66 -6.27 -8.62 3.15
N ASP A 67 -5.43 -7.61 2.93
CA ASP A 67 -4.63 -7.39 1.73
C ASP A 67 -3.14 -7.66 2.01
N TYR A 68 -2.56 -8.64 1.32
CA TYR A 68 -1.15 -8.98 1.50
C TYR A 68 -0.26 -8.25 0.50
N ILE A 69 0.77 -7.55 0.98
CA ILE A 69 1.60 -6.70 0.11
C ILE A 69 2.77 -7.48 -0.50
N LEU A 70 2.89 -7.40 -1.82
CA LEU A 70 3.94 -7.99 -2.65
C LEU A 70 4.41 -6.97 -3.70
N ASN A 71 4.73 -5.76 -3.24
CA ASN A 71 4.74 -4.56 -4.08
C ASN A 71 6.11 -3.93 -4.33
N ALA A 72 7.21 -4.67 -4.11
CA ALA A 72 8.51 -4.21 -4.61
C ALA A 72 8.41 -3.87 -6.10
N PRO A 73 9.04 -2.77 -6.56
CA PRO A 73 8.99 -2.38 -7.97
C PRO A 73 9.83 -3.30 -8.87
N SER A 74 10.77 -4.04 -8.31
CA SER A 74 11.73 -4.88 -9.01
C SER A 74 12.12 -6.09 -8.17
N MET A 75 12.29 -7.24 -8.82
CA MET A 75 12.92 -8.43 -8.26
C MET A 75 14.35 -8.63 -8.80
N GLY A 76 14.89 -7.68 -9.56
CA GLY A 76 16.24 -7.80 -10.13
C GLY A 76 16.39 -8.94 -11.15
N ASN A 77 15.31 -9.27 -11.87
CA ASN A 77 15.18 -10.41 -12.78
C ASN A 77 15.21 -11.80 -12.10
N MET A 78 15.12 -11.86 -10.77
CA MET A 78 15.13 -13.13 -10.05
C MET A 78 13.85 -13.95 -10.25
N GLU A 79 12.75 -13.32 -10.69
CA GLU A 79 11.50 -14.01 -11.05
C GLU A 79 11.65 -15.00 -12.23
N TRP A 80 12.77 -14.92 -12.97
CA TRP A 80 13.15 -15.80 -14.08
C TRP A 80 14.13 -16.91 -13.68
N ASN A 81 14.74 -16.83 -12.49
CA ASN A 81 15.54 -17.90 -11.95
C ASN A 81 14.61 -19.06 -11.51
N GLU A 82 14.92 -20.29 -11.88
CA GLU A 82 14.02 -21.43 -11.64
C GLU A 82 13.73 -21.65 -10.14
N ASP A 83 14.74 -21.57 -9.29
CA ASP A 83 14.60 -21.81 -7.85
C ASP A 83 13.81 -20.66 -7.20
N THR A 84 14.18 -19.40 -7.49
CA THR A 84 13.43 -18.24 -6.98
C THR A 84 12.00 -18.19 -7.51
N HIS A 85 11.77 -18.60 -8.76
CA HIS A 85 10.42 -18.68 -9.32
C HIS A 85 9.57 -19.73 -8.60
N ARG A 86 10.16 -20.88 -8.24
CA ARG A 86 9.47 -21.91 -7.46
C ARG A 86 9.09 -21.39 -6.07
N GLU A 87 10.03 -20.75 -5.37
CA GLU A 87 9.79 -20.16 -4.04
C GLU A 87 8.74 -19.04 -4.09
N LEU A 88 8.77 -18.21 -5.14
CA LEU A 88 7.74 -17.20 -5.42
C LEU A 88 6.34 -17.84 -5.51
N LEU A 89 6.19 -18.93 -6.28
CA LEU A 89 4.91 -19.62 -6.41
C LEU A 89 4.47 -20.30 -5.11
N GLU A 90 5.40 -20.85 -4.33
CA GLU A 90 5.13 -21.42 -3.01
C GLU A 90 4.63 -20.35 -2.04
N GLN A 91 5.27 -19.18 -2.02
CA GLN A 91 4.82 -18.05 -1.21
C GLN A 91 3.41 -17.58 -1.59
N ILE A 92 3.10 -17.41 -2.89
CA ILE A 92 1.74 -17.01 -3.30
C ILE A 92 0.71 -18.09 -2.97
N ARG A 93 1.08 -19.37 -3.08
CA ARG A 93 0.23 -20.50 -2.69
C ARG A 93 -0.07 -20.49 -1.20
N TRP A 94 0.94 -20.23 -0.36
CA TRP A 94 0.76 -20.07 1.09
C TRP A 94 -0.18 -18.90 1.39
N ILE A 95 0.06 -17.71 0.83
CA ILE A 95 -0.80 -16.52 0.97
C ILE A 95 -2.25 -16.83 0.61
N SER A 96 -2.47 -17.55 -0.50
CA SER A 96 -3.83 -17.96 -0.86
C SER A 96 -4.44 -18.98 0.10
N SER A 97 -3.63 -19.88 0.67
CA SER A 97 -4.14 -20.96 1.54
C SER A 97 -4.61 -20.48 2.91
N ILE A 98 -4.08 -19.35 3.38
CA ILE A 98 -4.41 -18.76 4.68
C ILE A 98 -5.59 -17.79 4.61
N GLY A 99 -6.29 -17.76 3.46
CA GLY A 99 -7.53 -17.01 3.29
C GLY A 99 -7.36 -15.51 3.00
N VAL A 100 -6.18 -15.05 2.60
CA VAL A 100 -5.99 -13.65 2.16
C VAL A 100 -6.99 -13.29 1.04
N ASP A 101 -7.64 -12.13 1.18
CA ASP A 101 -8.67 -11.68 0.24
C ASP A 101 -8.07 -11.06 -1.04
N SER A 102 -7.02 -10.26 -0.87
CA SER A 102 -6.36 -9.57 -1.99
C SER A 102 -4.85 -9.49 -1.82
N VAL A 103 -4.15 -9.32 -2.94
CA VAL A 103 -2.71 -9.05 -2.96
C VAL A 103 -2.42 -7.73 -3.67
N THR A 104 -1.55 -6.91 -3.08
CA THR A 104 -1.10 -5.66 -3.72
C THR A 104 0.25 -5.86 -4.40
N VAL A 105 0.32 -5.65 -5.71
CA VAL A 105 1.53 -5.86 -6.54
C VAL A 105 1.89 -4.61 -7.37
N SER A 106 3.15 -4.51 -7.77
CA SER A 106 3.64 -3.40 -8.63
C SER A 106 4.09 -3.87 -10.02
N ILE A 107 4.53 -5.12 -10.15
CA ILE A 107 5.14 -5.67 -11.38
C ILE A 107 4.03 -6.26 -12.27
N PRO A 108 3.86 -5.82 -13.54
CA PRO A 108 2.81 -6.32 -14.45
C PRO A 108 2.79 -7.84 -14.62
N TYR A 109 3.97 -8.47 -14.75
CA TYR A 109 4.10 -9.92 -14.86
C TYR A 109 3.45 -10.67 -13.69
N LEU A 110 3.58 -10.15 -12.47
CA LEU A 110 2.99 -10.78 -11.28
C LEU A 110 1.47 -10.72 -11.30
N ILE A 111 0.88 -9.68 -11.89
CA ILE A 111 -0.58 -9.58 -12.05
C ILE A 111 -1.06 -10.72 -12.95
N GLU A 112 -0.46 -10.89 -14.13
CA GLU A 112 -0.82 -11.96 -15.06
C GLU A 112 -0.61 -13.34 -14.43
N LEU A 113 0.52 -13.53 -13.73
CA LEU A 113 0.86 -14.78 -13.04
C LEU A 113 -0.21 -15.14 -11.99
N ILE A 114 -0.55 -14.18 -11.12
CA ILE A 114 -1.53 -14.38 -10.04
C ILE A 114 -2.91 -14.62 -10.62
N LYS A 115 -3.39 -13.79 -11.55
CA LYS A 115 -4.72 -13.97 -12.15
C LYS A 115 -4.86 -15.29 -12.91
N ARG A 116 -3.76 -15.83 -13.43
CA ARG A 116 -3.77 -17.12 -14.15
C ARG A 116 -3.70 -18.34 -13.22
N GLN A 117 -2.89 -18.29 -12.16
CA GLN A 117 -2.61 -19.46 -11.32
C GLN A 117 -3.35 -19.46 -9.97
N PHE A 118 -3.72 -18.27 -9.48
CA PHE A 118 -4.42 -18.04 -8.21
C PHE A 118 -5.62 -17.09 -8.41
N PRO A 119 -6.56 -17.43 -9.31
CA PRO A 119 -7.66 -16.53 -9.71
C PRO A 119 -8.62 -16.15 -8.58
N GLN A 120 -8.57 -16.85 -7.44
CA GLN A 120 -9.30 -16.55 -6.22
C GLN A 120 -8.81 -15.30 -5.49
N LEU A 121 -7.55 -14.89 -5.72
CA LEU A 121 -7.00 -13.67 -5.13
C LEU A 121 -7.42 -12.46 -5.97
N GLU A 122 -8.01 -11.46 -5.32
CA GLU A 122 -8.14 -10.14 -5.92
C GLU A 122 -6.75 -9.50 -6.05
N VAL A 123 -6.46 -8.85 -7.18
CA VAL A 123 -5.18 -8.22 -7.44
C VAL A 123 -5.34 -6.70 -7.45
N ARG A 124 -4.66 -6.05 -6.51
CA ARG A 124 -4.59 -4.59 -6.39
C ARG A 124 -3.26 -4.08 -6.93
N VAL A 125 -3.30 -3.10 -7.82
CA VAL A 125 -2.10 -2.41 -8.27
C VAL A 125 -1.68 -1.39 -7.22
N SER A 126 -0.41 -1.44 -6.83
CA SER A 126 0.22 -0.54 -5.88
C SER A 126 0.43 0.87 -6.47
N THR A 127 0.40 1.91 -5.64
CA THR A 127 0.82 3.27 -6.05
C THR A 127 2.26 3.29 -6.59
N ILE A 128 3.10 2.32 -6.18
CA ILE A 128 4.50 2.15 -6.63
C ILE A 128 4.58 1.78 -8.13
N ALA A 129 3.48 1.32 -8.75
CA ALA A 129 3.41 1.13 -10.19
C ALA A 129 3.26 2.43 -10.99
N HIS A 130 3.09 3.58 -10.31
CA HIS A 130 2.96 4.91 -10.91
C HIS A 130 1.85 5.02 -11.95
N VAL A 131 0.66 4.49 -11.65
CA VAL A 131 -0.50 4.63 -12.52
C VAL A 131 -1.02 6.07 -12.47
N ASN A 132 -0.47 6.90 -13.37
CA ASN A 132 -0.69 8.33 -13.46
C ASN A 132 -1.21 8.77 -14.84
N SER A 133 -1.82 7.85 -15.60
CA SER A 133 -2.42 8.15 -16.90
C SER A 133 -3.52 7.16 -17.24
N VAL A 134 -4.42 7.57 -18.12
CA VAL A 134 -5.47 6.71 -18.69
C VAL A 134 -4.87 5.47 -19.37
N ALA A 135 -3.76 5.64 -20.09
CA ALA A 135 -3.11 4.53 -20.79
C ALA A 135 -2.57 3.46 -19.81
N ARG A 136 -1.91 3.89 -18.72
CA ARG A 136 -1.45 2.98 -17.68
C ARG A 136 -2.62 2.28 -16.98
N ALA A 137 -3.67 3.02 -16.63
CA ALA A 137 -4.85 2.45 -15.98
C ALA A 137 -5.51 1.34 -16.84
N LYS A 138 -5.72 1.62 -18.13
CA LYS A 138 -6.26 0.62 -19.08
C LYS A 138 -5.38 -0.60 -19.23
N LEU A 139 -4.05 -0.41 -19.28
CA LEU A 139 -3.11 -1.52 -19.36
C LEU A 139 -3.28 -2.44 -18.14
N PHE A 140 -3.18 -1.88 -16.93
CA PHE A 140 -3.28 -2.65 -15.71
C PHE A 140 -4.64 -3.36 -15.54
N GLU A 141 -5.75 -2.69 -15.88
CA GLU A 141 -7.06 -3.33 -15.92
C GLU A 141 -7.10 -4.49 -16.93
N SER A 142 -6.51 -4.32 -18.12
CA SER A 142 -6.48 -5.38 -19.16
C SER A 142 -5.65 -6.60 -18.76
N LEU A 143 -4.68 -6.45 -17.84
CA LEU A 143 -3.93 -7.57 -17.26
C LEU A 143 -4.72 -8.33 -16.17
N GLY A 144 -5.90 -7.82 -15.80
CA GLY A 144 -6.80 -8.44 -14.82
C GLY A 144 -6.74 -7.84 -13.42
N ALA A 145 -6.22 -6.62 -13.26
CA ALA A 145 -6.29 -5.92 -11.98
C ALA A 145 -7.75 -5.68 -11.56
N ASP A 146 -8.10 -6.12 -10.35
CA ASP A 146 -9.42 -5.89 -9.76
C ASP A 146 -9.51 -4.48 -9.14
N SER A 147 -8.36 -3.94 -8.72
CA SER A 147 -8.24 -2.58 -8.18
C SER A 147 -6.93 -1.90 -8.55
N ILE A 148 -6.93 -0.57 -8.66
CA ILE A 148 -5.75 0.26 -8.93
C ILE A 148 -5.62 1.35 -7.88
N THR A 149 -4.55 1.29 -7.08
CA THR A 149 -4.09 2.43 -6.29
C THR A 149 -3.32 3.39 -7.19
N LEU A 150 -3.92 4.55 -7.46
CA LEU A 150 -3.34 5.55 -8.34
C LEU A 150 -2.05 6.15 -7.76
N ASP A 151 -1.21 6.65 -8.65
CA ASP A 151 0.01 7.38 -8.26
C ASP A 151 -0.34 8.57 -7.35
N ILE A 152 0.28 8.65 -6.18
CA ILE A 152 0.04 9.74 -5.23
C ILE A 152 0.20 11.13 -5.85
N ASN A 153 1.08 11.29 -6.84
CA ASN A 153 1.33 12.57 -7.50
C ASN A 153 0.09 13.13 -8.21
N VAL A 154 -0.91 12.28 -8.54
CA VAL A 154 -2.14 12.69 -9.23
C VAL A 154 -3.32 12.94 -8.29
N ASN A 155 -3.18 12.77 -6.97
CA ASN A 155 -4.30 12.90 -6.02
C ASN A 155 -5.02 14.25 -6.06
N ARG A 156 -4.39 15.33 -6.55
CA ARG A 156 -5.03 16.65 -6.67
C ARG A 156 -5.24 17.09 -8.12
N ASP A 157 -5.07 16.19 -9.08
CA ASP A 157 -5.39 16.42 -10.49
C ASP A 157 -6.78 15.85 -10.81
N PHE A 158 -7.82 16.59 -10.41
CA PHE A 158 -9.21 16.14 -10.57
C PHE A 158 -9.62 15.94 -12.03
N THR A 159 -8.97 16.61 -12.98
CA THR A 159 -9.21 16.40 -14.41
C THR A 159 -8.74 15.01 -14.82
N LEU A 160 -7.52 14.65 -14.44
CA LEU A 160 -6.96 13.34 -14.73
C LEU A 160 -7.71 12.22 -13.97
N LEU A 161 -8.05 12.42 -12.69
CA LEU A 161 -8.81 11.44 -11.91
C LEU A 161 -10.15 11.09 -12.59
N LYS A 162 -10.90 12.11 -13.05
CA LYS A 162 -12.15 11.92 -13.82
C LYS A 162 -11.91 11.21 -15.14
N ALA A 163 -10.83 11.55 -15.84
CA ALA A 163 -10.47 10.91 -17.10
C ALA A 163 -10.12 9.42 -16.91
N ILE A 164 -9.40 9.07 -15.84
CA ILE A 164 -9.08 7.68 -15.49
C ILE A 164 -10.35 6.93 -15.13
N ARG A 165 -11.19 7.45 -14.22
CA ARG A 165 -12.45 6.79 -13.84
C ARG A 165 -13.34 6.51 -15.05
N SER A 166 -13.44 7.45 -15.98
CA SER A 166 -14.24 7.29 -17.20
C SER A 166 -13.71 6.22 -18.15
N ALA A 167 -12.46 5.77 -17.96
CA ALA A 167 -11.74 4.91 -18.89
C ALA A 167 -11.58 3.47 -18.41
N VAL A 168 -11.83 3.18 -17.13
CA VAL A 168 -11.71 1.86 -16.51
C VAL A 168 -12.95 1.58 -15.64
N ASN A 169 -13.23 0.31 -15.37
CA ASN A 169 -14.32 -0.17 -14.53
C ASN A 169 -13.84 -0.80 -13.21
N CYS A 170 -12.56 -1.17 -13.10
CA CYS A 170 -11.96 -1.69 -11.87
C CYS A 170 -12.09 -0.69 -10.71
N GLU A 171 -11.89 -1.17 -9.48
CA GLU A 171 -11.89 -0.32 -8.29
C GLU A 171 -10.72 0.69 -8.38
N LEU A 172 -10.97 1.95 -8.01
CA LEU A 172 -9.93 2.98 -7.92
C LEU A 172 -9.67 3.35 -6.46
N THR A 173 -8.39 3.39 -6.10
CA THR A 173 -7.92 3.71 -4.75
C THR A 173 -7.00 4.92 -4.75
N VAL A 174 -7.14 5.77 -3.73
CA VAL A 174 -6.26 6.94 -3.50
C VAL A 174 -5.52 6.79 -2.17
N LEU A 175 -4.22 7.06 -2.15
CA LEU A 175 -3.40 7.10 -0.93
C LEU A 175 -3.52 8.47 -0.24
N LEU A 176 -4.04 8.51 0.98
CA LEU A 176 -4.55 9.72 1.61
C LEU A 176 -3.51 10.57 2.33
N ASN A 177 -2.69 9.97 3.18
CA ASN A 177 -2.01 10.69 4.26
C ASN A 177 -0.48 10.65 4.15
N ASN A 178 0.05 10.55 2.93
CA ASN A 178 1.49 10.47 2.72
C ASN A 178 2.15 11.85 2.48
N LEU A 179 3.31 12.04 3.09
CA LEU A 179 4.12 13.27 3.12
C LEU A 179 5.35 13.22 2.18
N CYS A 180 5.37 12.31 1.20
CA CYS A 180 6.36 12.35 0.14
C CYS A 180 6.31 13.69 -0.61
N LEU A 181 7.50 14.19 -1.00
CA LEU A 181 7.61 15.40 -1.81
C LEU A 181 6.78 15.25 -3.09
N TYR A 182 6.19 16.34 -3.56
CA TYR A 182 5.52 16.32 -4.85
C TYR A 182 6.54 16.15 -5.99
N GLN A 183 6.29 15.20 -6.88
CA GLN A 183 7.23 14.81 -7.94
C GLN A 183 8.62 14.50 -7.35
N CYS A 184 8.63 13.68 -6.29
CA CYS A 184 9.82 13.40 -5.53
C CYS A 184 10.90 12.76 -6.42
N PRO A 185 12.10 13.36 -6.55
CA PRO A 185 13.17 12.81 -7.39
C PRO A 185 13.74 11.50 -6.82
N TYR A 186 13.47 11.21 -5.55
CA TYR A 186 13.94 10.01 -4.85
C TYR A 186 12.96 8.84 -4.95
N GLU A 187 11.73 9.05 -5.41
CA GLU A 187 10.61 8.09 -5.27
C GLU A 187 10.96 6.70 -5.82
N TYR A 188 11.41 6.64 -7.07
CA TYR A 188 11.80 5.39 -7.73
C TYR A 188 12.91 4.66 -6.97
N TYR A 189 13.98 5.39 -6.64
CA TYR A 189 15.13 4.83 -5.93
C TYR A 189 14.78 4.37 -4.51
N HIS A 190 13.89 5.09 -3.83
CA HIS A 190 13.45 4.77 -2.47
C HIS A 190 12.67 3.45 -2.45
N HIS A 191 11.65 3.33 -3.30
CA HIS A 191 10.85 2.11 -3.39
C HIS A 191 11.67 0.90 -3.84
N ASP A 192 12.61 1.10 -4.77
CA ASP A 192 13.52 0.05 -5.25
C ASP A 192 14.47 -0.42 -4.13
N SER A 193 15.08 0.52 -3.41
CA SER A 193 15.96 0.21 -2.28
C SER A 193 15.23 -0.56 -1.17
N LEU A 194 14.02 -0.12 -0.81
CA LEU A 194 13.19 -0.82 0.20
C LEU A 194 12.72 -2.19 -0.29
N GLY A 195 12.33 -2.29 -1.56
CA GLY A 195 11.94 -3.55 -2.20
C GLY A 195 13.07 -4.56 -2.14
N HIS A 196 14.27 -4.17 -2.56
CA HIS A 196 15.45 -5.03 -2.50
C HIS A 196 15.89 -5.37 -1.08
N ALA A 197 15.85 -4.42 -0.14
CA ALA A 197 16.20 -4.71 1.26
C ALA A 197 15.28 -5.75 1.90
N SER A 198 14.00 -5.79 1.52
CA SER A 198 13.01 -6.74 2.06
C SER A 198 12.93 -8.07 1.30
N GLN A 199 13.78 -8.28 0.30
CA GLN A 199 13.90 -9.56 -0.40
C GLN A 199 14.78 -10.53 0.40
N SER A 200 14.29 -11.74 0.64
CA SER A 200 14.97 -12.81 1.39
C SER A 200 16.33 -13.22 0.78
N TYR A 201 16.48 -13.10 -0.54
CA TYR A 201 17.72 -13.43 -1.25
C TYR A 201 18.72 -12.26 -1.31
N ASN A 202 18.39 -11.10 -0.73
CA ASN A 202 19.28 -9.94 -0.77
C ASN A 202 20.56 -10.21 0.05
N PRO A 203 21.76 -9.99 -0.51
CA PRO A 203 23.02 -10.21 0.20
C PRO A 203 23.22 -9.38 1.48
N LEU A 204 22.53 -8.24 1.61
CA LEU A 204 22.59 -7.36 2.78
C LEU A 204 21.56 -7.73 3.86
N ASN A 205 20.74 -8.76 3.63
CA ASN A 205 19.86 -9.39 4.61
C ASN A 205 19.01 -8.38 5.43
N GLY A 206 18.28 -7.49 4.74
CA GLY A 206 17.45 -6.48 5.40
C GLY A 206 18.11 -5.13 5.62
N TYR A 207 19.43 -5.00 5.50
CA TYR A 207 20.12 -3.73 5.76
C TYR A 207 20.01 -2.75 4.60
N TYR A 208 19.66 -1.50 4.92
CA TYR A 208 19.69 -0.36 4.01
C TYR A 208 19.87 0.94 4.80
N GLU A 209 20.48 1.93 4.15
CA GLU A 209 20.51 3.30 4.63
C GLU A 209 19.48 4.12 3.86
N ASP A 210 18.54 4.73 4.57
CA ASP A 210 17.47 5.48 3.91
C ASP A 210 17.85 6.94 3.70
N TYR A 211 18.78 7.10 2.78
CA TYR A 211 19.18 8.37 2.23
C TYR A 211 17.97 9.23 1.78
N CYS A 212 16.93 8.60 1.23
CA CYS A 212 15.75 9.28 0.69
C CYS A 212 14.94 9.96 1.79
N VAL A 213 14.65 9.25 2.89
CA VAL A 213 13.94 9.81 4.05
C VAL A 213 14.76 10.90 4.71
N LEU A 214 16.08 10.70 4.89
CA LEU A 214 16.95 11.73 5.44
C LEU A 214 16.90 13.01 4.59
N ARG A 215 17.06 12.87 3.27
CA ARG A 215 17.13 14.03 2.38
C ARG A 215 15.79 14.75 2.24
N CYS A 216 14.69 14.03 2.03
CA CYS A 216 13.38 14.65 1.90
C CYS A 216 12.91 15.30 3.22
N THR A 217 13.31 14.77 4.36
CA THR A 217 13.01 15.38 5.67
C THR A 217 13.73 16.72 5.81
N LEU A 218 15.01 16.78 5.44
CA LEU A 218 15.74 18.04 5.41
C LEU A 218 15.10 19.06 4.46
N ASP A 219 14.68 18.64 3.26
CA ASP A 219 14.02 19.54 2.30
C ASP A 219 12.69 20.11 2.86
N ARG A 220 11.89 19.29 3.56
CA ARG A 220 10.66 19.75 4.24
C ARG A 220 10.93 20.69 5.42
N LEU A 221 12.02 20.48 6.15
CA LEU A 221 12.41 21.33 7.27
C LEU A 221 12.93 22.70 6.81
N TRP A 222 13.65 22.75 5.68
CA TRP A 222 14.15 24.01 5.12
C TRP A 222 13.09 24.80 4.36
N ASP A 223 12.14 24.13 3.73
CA ASP A 223 11.07 24.76 2.96
C ASP A 223 9.72 24.13 3.31
N ILE A 224 8.97 24.80 4.20
CA ILE A 224 7.66 24.33 4.64
C ILE A 224 6.64 24.24 3.50
N SER A 225 6.86 24.95 2.38
CA SER A 225 6.00 24.82 1.21
C SER A 225 6.02 23.39 0.66
N GLN A 226 7.11 22.63 0.88
CA GLN A 226 7.19 21.23 0.48
C GLN A 226 6.09 20.39 1.13
N ALA A 227 5.81 20.61 2.42
CA ALA A 227 4.74 19.89 3.12
C ALA A 227 3.35 20.23 2.58
N ILE A 228 3.12 21.49 2.18
CA ILE A 228 1.86 21.94 1.57
C ILE A 228 1.68 21.36 0.15
N LYS A 229 2.78 21.27 -0.61
CA LYS A 229 2.82 20.71 -1.97
C LYS A 229 2.60 19.19 -2.00
N CYS A 230 2.92 18.48 -0.92
CA CYS A 230 2.63 17.05 -0.77
C CYS A 230 1.16 16.76 -1.12
N ARG A 231 0.91 15.57 -1.66
CA ARG A 231 -0.38 15.22 -2.26
C ARG A 231 -1.32 14.47 -1.32
N TRP A 232 -1.21 14.77 -0.03
CA TRP A 232 -2.17 14.30 0.96
C TRP A 232 -3.58 14.87 0.71
N VAL A 233 -4.58 14.20 1.24
CA VAL A 233 -6.00 14.53 1.15
C VAL A 233 -6.52 14.73 2.57
N ARG A 234 -7.27 15.80 2.85
CA ARG A 234 -7.84 15.98 4.21
C ARG A 234 -9.01 15.03 4.42
N PRO A 235 -9.28 14.61 5.67
CA PRO A 235 -10.49 13.87 6.00
C PRO A 235 -11.79 14.52 5.49
N GLU A 236 -11.88 15.85 5.56
CA GLU A 236 -13.05 16.62 5.12
C GLU A 236 -13.26 16.56 3.60
N ASP A 237 -12.20 16.38 2.82
CA ASP A 237 -12.24 16.47 1.36
C ASP A 237 -12.58 15.12 0.69
N ILE A 238 -12.74 14.03 1.45
CA ILE A 238 -13.00 12.68 0.91
C ILE A 238 -14.21 12.65 -0.03
N HIS A 239 -15.26 13.39 0.29
CA HIS A 239 -16.48 13.44 -0.52
C HIS A 239 -16.21 13.89 -1.96
N VAL A 240 -15.23 14.78 -2.19
CA VAL A 240 -14.84 15.25 -3.53
C VAL A 240 -14.32 14.11 -4.40
N TYR A 241 -13.67 13.11 -3.79
CA TYR A 241 -13.13 11.95 -4.48
C TYR A 241 -14.19 10.89 -4.73
N GLU A 242 -15.10 10.69 -3.77
CA GLU A 242 -16.27 9.81 -3.96
C GLU A 242 -17.15 10.32 -5.11
N ASP A 243 -17.37 11.64 -5.21
CA ASP A 243 -18.12 12.27 -6.31
C ASP A 243 -17.47 12.05 -7.69
N ILE A 244 -16.16 11.79 -7.73
CA ILE A 244 -15.43 11.42 -8.95
C ILE A 244 -15.62 9.94 -9.28
N GLY A 245 -15.97 9.10 -8.31
CA GLY A 245 -16.04 7.63 -8.45
C GLY A 245 -14.79 6.92 -7.96
N ILE A 246 -14.05 7.51 -7.00
CA ILE A 246 -13.03 6.78 -6.23
C ILE A 246 -13.71 5.90 -5.20
N ASP A 247 -13.37 4.61 -5.20
CA ASP A 247 -14.11 3.58 -4.47
C ASP A 247 -13.52 3.30 -3.07
N MET A 248 -12.19 3.40 -2.94
CA MET A 248 -11.46 3.04 -1.73
C MET A 248 -10.37 4.07 -1.40
N PHE A 249 -10.09 4.23 -0.11
CA PHE A 249 -9.09 5.18 0.37
C PHE A 249 -8.07 4.51 1.27
N LYS A 250 -6.79 4.59 0.89
CA LYS A 250 -5.69 3.95 1.60
C LYS A 250 -5.00 4.94 2.52
N THR A 251 -4.75 4.55 3.76
CA THR A 251 -3.83 5.29 4.66
C THR A 251 -2.45 4.61 4.65
N SER A 252 -1.36 5.36 4.69
CA SER A 252 0.00 4.87 4.93
C SER A 252 0.33 4.81 6.43
N GLY A 253 1.50 4.25 6.76
CA GLY A 253 2.04 4.20 8.12
C GLY A 253 2.16 2.79 8.70
N ARG A 254 2.57 1.78 7.93
CA ARG A 254 2.83 0.41 8.45
C ARG A 254 3.91 0.34 9.52
N SER A 255 4.81 1.33 9.57
CA SER A 255 5.83 1.47 10.60
C SER A 255 5.35 2.22 11.84
N MET A 256 4.12 2.74 11.82
CA MET A 256 3.59 3.56 12.91
C MET A 256 3.05 2.68 14.05
N PRO A 257 3.10 3.18 15.30
CA PRO A 257 2.42 2.54 16.41
C PRO A 257 0.91 2.42 16.21
N THR A 258 0.30 1.44 16.87
CA THR A 258 -1.14 1.15 16.87
C THR A 258 -1.99 2.39 17.09
N GLU A 259 -1.63 3.22 18.07
CA GLU A 259 -2.33 4.48 18.35
C GLU A 259 -2.39 5.42 17.14
N ARG A 260 -1.27 5.61 16.44
CA ARG A 260 -1.17 6.49 15.26
C ARG A 260 -1.94 5.95 14.06
N ILE A 261 -1.89 4.64 13.84
CA ILE A 261 -2.69 3.96 12.81
C ILE A 261 -4.18 4.17 13.07
N LEU A 262 -4.64 3.89 14.31
CA LEU A 262 -6.04 4.07 14.70
C LEU A 262 -6.47 5.54 14.63
N HIS A 263 -5.58 6.47 15.00
CA HIS A 263 -5.88 7.89 14.96
C HIS A 263 -6.16 8.37 13.53
N ALA A 264 -5.30 8.01 12.57
CA ALA A 264 -5.52 8.32 11.16
C ALA A 264 -6.79 7.63 10.63
N ALA A 265 -6.98 6.34 10.90
CA ALA A 265 -8.15 5.59 10.45
C ALA A 265 -9.46 6.19 10.96
N ARG A 266 -9.52 6.58 12.24
CA ARG A 266 -10.67 7.27 12.84
C ARG A 266 -10.94 8.61 12.17
N ALA A 267 -9.91 9.43 11.98
CA ALA A 267 -10.05 10.76 11.37
C ALA A 267 -10.67 10.67 9.96
N TYR A 268 -10.18 9.76 9.12
CA TYR A 268 -10.76 9.54 7.79
C TYR A 268 -12.15 8.88 7.87
N SER A 269 -12.36 7.91 8.76
CA SER A 269 -13.68 7.30 8.98
C SER A 269 -14.75 8.32 9.37
N SER A 270 -14.41 9.29 10.23
CA SER A 270 -15.31 10.36 10.64
C SER A 270 -15.40 11.51 9.65
N ARG A 271 -14.57 11.51 8.59
CA ARG A 271 -14.46 12.59 7.59
C ARG A 271 -14.20 13.96 8.20
N HIS A 272 -13.57 13.97 9.36
CA HIS A 272 -13.40 15.19 10.13
C HIS A 272 -12.24 15.05 11.11
N TYR A 273 -11.41 16.09 11.18
CA TYR A 273 -10.28 16.16 12.08
C TYR A 273 -9.98 17.60 12.52
N GLN A 274 -10.00 17.86 13.84
CA GLN A 274 -9.72 19.20 14.43
C GLN A 274 -8.36 19.30 15.14
N GLY A 275 -7.41 18.43 14.81
CA GLY A 275 -6.06 18.44 15.38
C GLY A 275 -4.98 19.01 14.44
N ASP A 276 -3.72 18.81 14.81
CA ASP A 276 -2.60 19.09 13.92
C ASP A 276 -2.56 18.05 12.81
N LEU A 277 -2.64 18.48 11.55
CA LEU A 277 -2.64 17.58 10.40
C LEU A 277 -1.44 16.63 10.41
N TYR A 278 -0.28 17.04 10.95
CA TYR A 278 0.89 16.17 11.08
C TYR A 278 0.67 14.93 11.95
N ASP A 279 -0.32 14.92 12.83
CA ASP A 279 -0.63 13.78 13.69
C ASP A 279 -1.18 12.58 12.90
N ILE A 280 -1.77 12.84 11.74
CA ILE A 280 -2.38 11.84 10.86
C ILE A 280 -1.63 11.65 9.54
N LEU A 281 -0.54 12.38 9.30
CA LEU A 281 0.30 12.28 8.12
C LEU A 281 1.57 11.45 8.37
N ASN A 282 2.01 10.70 7.35
CA ASN A 282 3.15 9.79 7.45
C ASN A 282 4.08 9.90 6.24
N VAL A 283 5.34 9.54 6.41
CA VAL A 283 6.27 9.28 5.30
C VAL A 283 6.35 7.75 5.11
N ILE A 284 6.46 7.29 3.86
CA ILE A 284 6.57 5.85 3.49
C ILE A 284 7.85 5.22 4.05
#